data_AF-A0A9P3ZLX9-F1
#
_entry.id   AF-A0A9P3ZLX9-F1
#
_cell.length_a   1.000
_cell.length_b   1.000
_cell.length_c   1.000
_cell.angle_alpha   90.00
_cell.angle_beta   90.00
_cell.angle_gamma   90.00
#
_symmetry.space_group_name_H-M   'P 1'
#
loop_
_entity.id
_entity.type
_entity.pdbx_description
1 polymer ?
#
loop_
_entity_poly.entity_id
_entity_poly.type
_entity_poly.pdbx_seq_one_letter_code
_entity_poly.pdbx_strand_id
1 'polypeptide(L)'
;MFCPNCGKKCGDNDLFCGGCGTRLPARPVTASPAADAAPVAPAVRAAGDTPAASASHGAGIPSGCGAASAASARAAARAGSGAAAGSKEPAGPMAEGVIFTNLQALARKFGTDAAAVRKLLAAYAEASAAHGIRYRIVDAGDYVFLNPEAGRNRAVALSPADSWVEHGYLLADYYRFGRSTADDETNYLFIVGGADVIPMPVLPQYISDPDYSDTDIDSDIPYAYLLGERTYPMLGTAEIFQYEQYFHTGRLPLAHDASLDDLAGYLRRAAKAPGSMAVGRAYGQTDLTWLSASASVSEPFRRNRLFRGDMRLDERIYTQNLFVSPCVERSIVDKVFDRGADFYYFNLHGSDAPTACSFYASYQQQCYEAVTPRQLASAEKPNVVVTEACYGGKFQDYGRGETMLLAAMGDMTLLYLGSSRIAWGASKSSSAADLDNADRLTNVYMAKLLEGYTAGEAFYMARQSFFDYNDGYFTPHQALTIVEFNLFGDPFLHVGVRREGAKAHPRAVKALAKGAVNAVVERKCVYEAAPASLLDRVRSAVDRNLSLIRAAVDRQLYEQLGVEPRSLSTVTRMKYGNGDEFYAFNYLQTDGTIKSCHTATADLNGNVKSIISTK
;
A
#
# COMPACT_ATOMS: atom_id res chain seq x y z
N MET A 1 -24.52 25.79 17.88
CA MET A 1 -23.90 25.19 19.10
C MET A 1 -22.56 25.89 19.42
N PHE A 2 -21.77 25.41 20.39
CA PHE A 2 -20.39 25.87 20.65
C PHE A 2 -19.42 24.68 20.55
N CYS A 3 -18.21 24.89 20.03
CA CYS A 3 -17.19 23.87 19.92
C CYS A 3 -16.57 23.54 21.29
N PRO A 4 -16.50 22.26 21.71
CA PRO A 4 -15.95 21.88 23.02
C PRO A 4 -14.43 22.05 23.12
N ASN A 5 -13.70 22.18 22.00
CA ASN A 5 -12.25 22.32 21.98
C ASN A 5 -11.79 23.79 21.99
N CYS A 6 -12.35 24.64 21.12
CA CYS A 6 -11.90 26.03 20.95
C CYS A 6 -12.93 27.10 21.38
N GLY A 7 -14.10 26.72 21.91
CA GLY A 7 -15.13 27.65 22.36
C GLY A 7 -15.83 28.47 21.26
N LYS A 8 -15.44 28.34 19.98
CA LYS A 8 -16.06 29.04 18.84
C LYS A 8 -17.53 28.64 18.70
N LYS A 9 -18.41 29.59 18.38
CA LYS A 9 -19.81 29.33 18.04
C LYS A 9 -19.89 28.69 16.65
N CYS A 10 -20.61 27.58 16.55
CA CYS A 10 -20.83 26.83 15.30
C CYS A 10 -22.32 26.85 14.92
N GLY A 11 -22.63 26.69 13.64
CA GLY A 11 -23.97 26.46 13.15
C GLY A 11 -24.59 25.19 13.75
N ASP A 12 -25.93 25.12 13.76
CA ASP A 12 -26.63 24.01 14.44
C ASP A 12 -26.74 22.73 13.58
N ASN A 13 -26.26 22.78 12.33
CA ASN A 13 -26.08 21.62 11.43
C ASN A 13 -24.60 21.35 11.11
N ASP A 14 -23.64 22.06 11.72
CA ASP A 14 -22.22 21.89 11.44
C ASP A 14 -21.73 20.52 11.97
N LEU A 15 -21.17 19.68 11.10
CA LEU A 15 -20.54 18.41 11.53
C LEU A 15 -19.14 18.60 12.14
N PHE A 16 -18.48 19.72 11.83
CA PHE A 16 -17.12 20.04 12.26
C PHE A 16 -16.99 21.54 12.56
N CYS A 17 -16.17 21.89 13.54
CA CYS A 17 -15.92 23.29 13.87
C CYS A 17 -15.02 23.96 12.82
N GLY A 18 -15.60 24.87 12.01
CA GLY A 18 -14.92 25.76 11.07
C GLY A 18 -14.01 26.80 11.72
N GLY A 19 -13.08 26.34 12.57
CA GLY A 19 -12.08 27.12 13.30
C GLY A 19 -10.98 26.26 13.94
N CYS A 20 -11.18 24.95 14.07
CA CYS A 20 -10.17 24.00 14.55
C CYS A 20 -10.37 22.55 14.06
N GLY A 21 -11.27 22.30 13.11
CA GLY A 21 -11.53 20.97 12.55
C GLY A 21 -12.26 19.98 13.48
N THR A 22 -12.37 20.26 14.78
CA THR A 22 -12.96 19.32 15.75
C THR A 22 -14.40 18.95 15.40
N ARG A 23 -14.67 17.65 15.25
CA ARG A 23 -16.00 17.08 14.99
C ARG A 23 -16.99 17.46 16.09
N LEU A 24 -18.21 17.81 15.70
CA LEU A 24 -19.28 18.24 16.61
C LEU A 24 -20.25 17.07 16.84
N PRO A 25 -20.77 16.89 18.08
CA PRO A 25 -21.67 15.78 18.39
C PRO A 25 -23.02 15.95 17.67
N ALA A 26 -23.36 14.96 16.83
CA ALA A 26 -24.60 14.95 16.06
C ALA A 26 -25.82 14.87 16.99
N ARG A 27 -26.84 15.67 16.70
CA ARG A 27 -28.12 15.66 17.44
C ARG A 27 -29.03 14.57 16.85
N PRO A 28 -29.69 13.72 17.66
CA PRO A 28 -30.59 12.71 17.14
C PRO A 28 -31.80 13.37 16.46
N VAL A 29 -32.04 13.02 15.19
CA VAL A 29 -33.15 13.55 14.39
C VAL A 29 -34.41 12.73 14.68
N THR A 30 -35.42 13.36 15.25
CA THR A 30 -36.77 12.79 15.37
C THR A 30 -37.46 12.83 14.01
N ALA A 31 -37.77 11.66 13.44
CA ALA A 31 -38.46 11.57 12.15
C ALA A 31 -39.88 12.16 12.22
N SER A 32 -40.26 12.87 11.15
CA SER A 32 -41.65 13.28 10.88
C SER A 32 -42.20 12.46 9.70
N PRO A 33 -43.52 12.22 9.63
CA PRO A 33 -44.09 11.20 8.75
C PRO A 33 -44.01 11.55 7.26
N ALA A 34 -43.94 10.52 6.42
CA ALA A 34 -43.98 10.65 4.96
C ALA A 34 -45.39 11.04 4.46
N ALA A 35 -45.45 11.77 3.36
CA ALA A 35 -46.69 12.13 2.67
C ALA A 35 -47.16 11.02 1.71
N ASP A 36 -48.46 11.00 1.43
CA ASP A 36 -49.16 9.90 0.76
C ASP A 36 -48.76 9.66 -0.70
N ALA A 37 -48.82 8.39 -1.11
CA ALA A 37 -48.82 7.96 -2.51
C ALA A 37 -50.25 7.60 -2.97
N ALA A 38 -50.65 8.09 -4.14
CA ALA A 38 -51.98 7.85 -4.71
C ALA A 38 -52.16 6.39 -5.22
N PRO A 39 -53.40 5.85 -5.25
CA PRO A 39 -53.63 4.41 -5.34
C PRO A 39 -53.70 3.83 -6.76
N VAL A 40 -53.46 2.52 -6.87
CA VAL A 40 -53.77 1.70 -8.05
C VAL A 40 -54.81 0.63 -7.66
N ALA A 41 -55.79 0.37 -8.53
CA ALA A 41 -56.93 -0.50 -8.27
C ALA A 41 -56.62 -2.01 -8.39
N PRO A 42 -57.41 -2.91 -7.77
CA PRO A 42 -57.00 -4.30 -7.51
C PRO A 42 -57.46 -5.32 -8.58
N ALA A 43 -56.77 -6.47 -8.62
CA ALA A 43 -57.18 -7.65 -9.36
C ALA A 43 -57.30 -8.91 -8.45
N VAL A 44 -58.56 -9.31 -8.24
CA VAL A 44 -59.15 -10.63 -7.92
C VAL A 44 -58.24 -11.78 -7.41
N ARG A 45 -58.70 -12.44 -6.33
CA ARG A 45 -58.15 -13.69 -5.75
C ARG A 45 -58.53 -14.95 -6.55
N ALA A 46 -57.68 -15.97 -6.47
CA ALA A 46 -58.09 -17.38 -6.44
C ALA A 46 -57.56 -18.03 -5.13
N ALA A 47 -58.14 -19.15 -4.69
CA ALA A 47 -57.91 -19.72 -3.36
C ALA A 47 -57.90 -21.25 -3.33
N GLY A 48 -57.44 -21.82 -2.22
CA GLY A 48 -57.47 -23.25 -1.88
C GLY A 48 -56.08 -23.90 -1.86
N ASP A 49 -55.75 -24.82 -0.94
CA ASP A 49 -56.45 -25.21 0.29
C ASP A 49 -55.47 -25.79 1.33
N THR A 50 -55.88 -25.86 2.59
CA THR A 50 -55.16 -26.55 3.70
C THR A 50 -56.03 -27.68 4.25
N PRO A 51 -55.46 -28.82 4.67
CA PRO A 51 -55.22 -29.09 6.10
C PRO A 51 -53.79 -29.61 6.37
N ALA A 52 -53.13 -29.49 7.53
CA ALA A 52 -53.49 -29.87 8.92
C ALA A 52 -53.58 -31.41 9.11
N ALA A 53 -53.06 -32.06 10.16
CA ALA A 53 -52.22 -31.67 11.32
C ALA A 53 -51.30 -32.89 11.69
N SER A 54 -50.82 -33.25 12.89
CA SER A 54 -50.91 -32.80 14.30
C SER A 54 -49.90 -33.59 15.18
N ALA A 55 -49.43 -33.00 16.30
CA ALA A 55 -49.02 -33.69 17.56
C ALA A 55 -47.80 -34.66 17.54
N SER A 56 -47.10 -35.00 18.64
CA SER A 56 -46.94 -34.43 20.01
C SER A 56 -45.87 -35.19 20.84
N HIS A 57 -45.22 -34.52 21.81
CA HIS A 57 -44.49 -35.10 22.97
C HIS A 57 -43.23 -35.99 22.69
N GLY A 58 -42.29 -36.19 23.63
CA GLY A 58 -42.12 -35.57 24.96
C GLY A 58 -40.85 -36.00 25.74
N ALA A 59 -40.59 -35.22 26.81
CA ALA A 59 -39.70 -35.36 27.98
C ALA A 59 -38.81 -36.60 28.25
N GLY A 60 -37.64 -36.36 28.87
CA GLY A 60 -36.85 -37.37 29.62
C GLY A 60 -35.57 -36.81 30.30
N ILE A 61 -35.45 -36.94 31.63
CA ILE A 61 -34.25 -36.61 32.44
C ILE A 61 -34.06 -37.69 33.53
N PRO A 62 -32.84 -38.21 33.75
CA PRO A 62 -32.20 -38.16 35.08
C PRO A 62 -30.73 -37.67 34.95
N SER A 63 -30.12 -36.86 35.84
CA SER A 63 -30.10 -36.81 37.32
C SER A 63 -29.31 -37.94 37.98
N GLY A 64 -28.24 -37.60 38.72
CA GLY A 64 -27.43 -38.54 39.51
C GLY A 64 -26.14 -37.91 40.04
N CYS A 65 -26.00 -37.82 41.37
CA CYS A 65 -24.85 -37.17 42.02
C CYS A 65 -23.71 -38.14 42.40
N GLY A 66 -22.50 -37.61 42.56
CA GLY A 66 -21.38 -38.27 43.23
C GLY A 66 -20.30 -37.26 43.60
N ALA A 67 -19.91 -37.20 44.87
CA ALA A 67 -18.94 -36.22 45.39
C ALA A 67 -17.81 -36.91 46.17
N ALA A 68 -16.58 -36.43 45.99
CA ALA A 68 -15.42 -36.80 46.80
C ALA A 68 -14.39 -35.66 46.81
N SER A 69 -13.64 -35.53 47.91
CA SER A 69 -12.69 -34.44 48.16
C SER A 69 -11.22 -34.88 48.03
N ALA A 70 -10.37 -34.03 47.47
CA ALA A 70 -8.93 -34.00 47.76
C ALA A 70 -8.38 -32.59 47.49
N ALA A 71 -7.24 -32.25 48.10
CA ALA A 71 -6.66 -30.90 48.04
C ALA A 71 -5.26 -30.88 47.42
N SER A 72 -4.89 -29.70 46.91
CA SER A 72 -3.52 -29.19 46.75
C SER A 72 -2.52 -29.96 45.85
N ALA A 73 -2.27 -29.40 44.65
CA ALA A 73 -0.91 -29.17 44.16
C ALA A 73 -0.92 -28.14 43.01
N ARG A 74 0.00 -27.16 43.03
CA ARG A 74 0.35 -26.38 41.83
C ARG A 74 1.43 -27.12 41.05
N ALA A 75 1.18 -27.42 39.79
CA ALA A 75 2.21 -27.83 38.83
C ALA A 75 1.93 -27.16 37.47
N ALA A 76 2.95 -26.55 36.86
CA ALA A 76 2.80 -25.87 35.58
C ALA A 76 2.83 -26.89 34.43
N ALA A 77 1.70 -27.05 33.74
CA ALA A 77 1.60 -27.93 32.58
C ALA A 77 2.26 -27.27 31.36
N ARG A 78 3.40 -27.81 30.92
CA ARG A 78 3.90 -27.56 29.55
C ARG A 78 2.93 -28.20 28.56
N ALA A 79 2.22 -27.39 27.78
CA ALA A 79 1.40 -27.87 26.68
C ALA A 79 2.31 -28.28 25.50
N GLY A 80 2.77 -29.53 25.49
CA GLY A 80 3.48 -30.09 24.35
C GLY A 80 2.54 -30.28 23.16
N SER A 81 2.96 -29.87 21.97
CA SER A 81 2.20 -30.06 20.74
C SER A 81 2.01 -31.55 20.43
N GLY A 82 0.76 -32.02 20.42
CA GLY A 82 0.43 -33.39 20.00
C GLY A 82 0.65 -33.55 18.50
N ALA A 83 1.72 -34.26 18.12
CA ALA A 83 2.01 -34.55 16.72
C ALA A 83 1.00 -35.56 16.16
N ALA A 84 0.11 -35.11 15.29
CA ALA A 84 -0.64 -36.00 14.40
C ALA A 84 0.31 -36.52 13.31
N ALA A 85 0.26 -37.81 13.00
CA ALA A 85 1.12 -38.41 11.98
C ALA A 85 0.55 -38.17 10.57
N GLY A 86 1.37 -37.77 9.60
CA GLY A 86 0.95 -37.78 8.19
C GLY A 86 1.80 -37.03 7.18
N SER A 87 2.46 -35.92 7.55
CA SER A 87 3.26 -35.12 6.62
C SER A 87 4.75 -35.21 6.92
N LYS A 88 5.56 -35.64 5.94
CA LYS A 88 7.01 -35.37 5.97
C LYS A 88 7.22 -33.89 5.73
N GLU A 89 7.90 -33.19 6.65
CA GLU A 89 8.45 -31.87 6.33
C GLU A 89 9.38 -31.98 5.10
N PRO A 90 9.40 -30.97 4.20
CA PRO A 90 10.30 -30.98 3.05
C PRO A 90 11.76 -30.98 3.52
N ALA A 91 12.56 -31.92 3.02
CA ALA A 91 13.92 -32.18 3.50
C ALA A 91 14.98 -31.18 2.96
N GLY A 92 14.70 -29.88 3.07
CA GLY A 92 15.58 -28.79 2.65
C GLY A 92 15.40 -27.56 3.53
N PRO A 93 16.21 -26.50 3.34
CA PRO A 93 16.06 -25.26 4.09
C PRO A 93 14.68 -24.63 3.84
N MET A 94 14.02 -24.21 4.91
CA MET A 94 12.75 -23.49 4.89
C MET A 94 13.00 -22.04 5.29
N ALA A 95 12.28 -21.09 4.69
CA ALA A 95 12.19 -19.74 5.25
C ALA A 95 11.37 -19.76 6.56
N GLU A 96 11.65 -18.83 7.48
CA GLU A 96 10.74 -18.54 8.60
C GLU A 96 9.97 -17.23 8.32
N GLY A 97 8.75 -17.16 8.83
CA GLY A 97 7.92 -15.97 8.73
C GLY A 97 6.97 -15.78 9.90
N VAL A 98 6.45 -14.57 10.03
CA VAL A 98 5.47 -14.17 11.03
C VAL A 98 4.15 -13.85 10.35
N ILE A 99 3.05 -14.44 10.83
CA ILE A 99 1.70 -13.92 10.64
C ILE A 99 1.43 -13.00 11.83
N PHE A 100 1.48 -11.68 11.61
CA PHE A 100 1.31 -10.68 12.66
C PHE A 100 -0.11 -10.13 12.63
N THR A 101 -0.83 -10.23 13.74
CA THR A 101 -2.25 -9.89 13.80
C THR A 101 -2.70 -9.63 15.23
N ASN A 102 -3.93 -9.17 15.42
CA ASN A 102 -4.60 -9.11 16.71
C ASN A 102 -5.88 -9.95 16.61
N LEU A 103 -5.85 -11.17 17.14
CA LEU A 103 -6.95 -12.12 16.95
C LEU A 103 -8.23 -11.65 17.64
N GLN A 104 -8.13 -10.90 18.73
CA GLN A 104 -9.28 -10.33 19.43
C GLN A 104 -9.89 -9.15 18.65
N ALA A 105 -9.08 -8.36 17.94
CA ALA A 105 -9.60 -7.33 17.03
C ALA A 105 -10.31 -7.96 15.82
N LEU A 106 -9.69 -8.95 15.15
CA LEU A 106 -10.32 -9.69 14.05
C LEU A 106 -11.61 -10.39 14.49
N ALA A 107 -11.61 -11.06 15.64
CA ALA A 107 -12.80 -11.71 16.21
C ALA A 107 -13.97 -10.73 16.35
N ARG A 108 -13.73 -9.56 16.95
CA ARG A 108 -14.74 -8.48 17.07
C ARG A 108 -15.20 -7.98 15.70
N LYS A 109 -14.27 -7.72 14.78
CA LYS A 109 -14.55 -7.21 13.43
C LYS A 109 -15.48 -8.14 12.64
N PHE A 110 -15.23 -9.44 12.71
CA PHE A 110 -16.01 -10.45 12.00
C PHE A 110 -17.26 -10.95 12.74
N GLY A 111 -17.51 -10.51 13.99
CA GLY A 111 -18.59 -11.04 14.82
C GLY A 111 -18.43 -12.52 15.21
N THR A 112 -17.18 -13.00 15.37
CA THR A 112 -16.83 -14.41 15.62
C THR A 112 -15.92 -14.55 16.84
N ASP A 113 -15.53 -15.78 17.22
CA ASP A 113 -14.51 -16.02 18.25
C ASP A 113 -13.06 -16.03 17.72
N ALA A 114 -12.11 -15.73 18.59
CA ALA A 114 -10.68 -15.65 18.26
C ALA A 114 -10.03 -17.01 17.92
N ALA A 115 -10.61 -18.14 18.36
CA ALA A 115 -10.10 -19.48 18.04
C ALA A 115 -10.49 -19.89 16.60
N ALA A 116 -11.65 -19.47 16.10
CA ALA A 116 -12.03 -19.60 14.69
C ALA A 116 -11.03 -18.86 13.77
N VAL A 117 -10.69 -17.62 14.11
CA VAL A 117 -9.66 -16.84 13.37
C VAL A 117 -8.28 -17.51 13.48
N ARG A 118 -7.86 -17.92 14.68
CA ARG A 118 -6.60 -18.65 14.90
C ARG A 118 -6.52 -19.92 14.06
N LYS A 119 -7.63 -20.67 13.93
CA LYS A 119 -7.72 -21.90 13.13
C LYS A 119 -7.54 -21.65 11.64
N LEU A 120 -8.09 -20.58 11.09
CA LEU A 120 -7.89 -20.20 9.67
C LEU A 120 -6.42 -19.85 9.39
N LEU A 121 -5.80 -19.05 10.26
CA LEU A 121 -4.39 -18.65 10.11
C LEU A 121 -3.42 -19.82 10.36
N ALA A 122 -3.75 -20.74 11.26
CA ALA A 122 -2.97 -21.96 11.48
C ALA A 122 -3.04 -22.91 10.27
N ALA A 123 -4.24 -23.13 9.69
CA ALA A 123 -4.40 -23.92 8.48
C ALA A 123 -3.69 -23.28 7.26
N TYR A 124 -3.61 -21.95 7.20
CA TYR A 124 -2.79 -21.25 6.21
C TYR A 124 -1.28 -21.50 6.43
N ALA A 125 -0.79 -21.35 7.67
CA ALA A 125 0.62 -21.59 8.00
C ALA A 125 1.04 -23.04 7.72
N GLU A 126 0.17 -24.02 8.00
CA GLU A 126 0.36 -25.44 7.69
C GLU A 126 0.44 -25.69 6.17
N ALA A 127 -0.46 -25.09 5.38
CA ALA A 127 -0.41 -25.19 3.93
C ALA A 127 0.86 -24.53 3.33
N SER A 128 1.29 -23.39 3.87
CA SER A 128 2.48 -22.67 3.44
C SER A 128 3.80 -23.39 3.76
N ALA A 129 3.81 -24.29 4.76
CA ALA A 129 4.96 -25.14 5.05
C ALA A 129 5.29 -26.10 3.89
N ALA A 130 4.27 -26.59 3.16
CA ALA A 130 4.48 -27.40 1.96
C ALA A 130 5.16 -26.62 0.81
N HIS A 131 5.09 -25.28 0.85
CA HIS A 131 5.69 -24.36 -0.13
C HIS A 131 7.06 -23.80 0.31
N GLY A 132 7.59 -24.26 1.46
CA GLY A 132 8.93 -23.91 1.93
C GLY A 132 9.03 -22.70 2.86
N ILE A 133 7.93 -22.26 3.48
CA ILE A 133 7.96 -21.27 4.58
C ILE A 133 7.24 -21.79 5.83
N ARG A 134 7.92 -21.73 6.99
CA ARG A 134 7.32 -21.96 8.29
C ARG A 134 6.80 -20.63 8.84
N TYR A 135 5.48 -20.43 8.78
CA TYR A 135 4.83 -19.29 9.41
C TYR A 135 4.51 -19.56 10.88
N ARG A 136 4.78 -18.58 11.75
CA ARG A 136 4.34 -18.57 13.15
C ARG A 136 3.39 -17.41 13.41
N ILE A 137 2.33 -17.62 14.18
CA ILE A 137 1.36 -16.57 14.50
C ILE A 137 1.86 -15.78 15.71
N VAL A 138 2.04 -14.47 15.55
CA VAL A 138 2.27 -13.51 16.63
C VAL A 138 0.98 -12.72 16.81
N ASP A 139 0.29 -12.96 17.93
CA ASP A 139 -0.95 -12.30 18.30
C ASP A 139 -0.66 -11.13 19.22
N ALA A 140 -0.79 -9.90 18.73
CA ALA A 140 -0.55 -8.68 19.51
C ALA A 140 -1.52 -8.54 20.70
N GLY A 141 -2.70 -9.17 20.61
CA GLY A 141 -3.70 -9.17 21.69
C GLY A 141 -3.46 -10.24 22.78
N ASP A 142 -2.48 -11.12 22.62
CA ASP A 142 -2.13 -12.20 23.56
C ASP A 142 -0.67 -12.65 23.33
N TYR A 143 0.28 -11.74 23.57
CA TYR A 143 1.71 -12.01 23.39
C TYR A 143 2.40 -12.28 24.73
N VAL A 144 3.37 -13.20 24.75
CA VAL A 144 4.22 -13.47 25.91
C VAL A 144 5.68 -13.30 25.52
N PHE A 145 6.34 -12.29 26.09
CA PHE A 145 7.74 -11.98 25.81
C PHE A 145 8.66 -13.18 26.06
N LEU A 146 9.43 -13.51 25.03
CA LEU A 146 10.33 -14.65 24.98
C LEU A 146 11.70 -14.32 25.62
N ASN A 147 12.12 -13.06 25.57
CA ASN A 147 13.35 -12.56 26.20
C ASN A 147 13.51 -13.10 27.64
N PRO A 148 14.59 -13.86 27.95
CA PRO A 148 14.82 -14.40 29.29
C PRO A 148 14.92 -13.32 30.38
N GLU A 149 15.28 -12.08 30.04
CA GLU A 149 15.46 -10.96 30.97
C GLU A 149 14.17 -10.19 31.30
N ALA A 150 13.06 -10.43 30.58
CA ALA A 150 11.78 -9.70 30.73
C ALA A 150 11.01 -9.93 32.06
N GLY A 151 11.72 -10.31 33.13
CA GLY A 151 11.16 -10.45 34.47
C GLY A 151 10.08 -11.53 34.57
N ARG A 152 9.08 -11.27 35.43
CA ARG A 152 7.98 -12.21 35.76
C ARG A 152 6.65 -11.86 35.08
N ASN A 153 6.51 -10.66 34.53
CA ASN A 153 5.23 -10.14 34.02
C ASN A 153 5.34 -9.93 32.51
N ARG A 154 5.36 -11.05 31.77
CA ARG A 154 5.74 -11.11 30.34
C ARG A 154 4.57 -11.08 29.36
N ALA A 155 3.34 -11.25 29.86
CA ALA A 155 2.15 -11.23 29.03
C ALA A 155 1.73 -9.78 28.75
N VAL A 156 1.50 -9.46 27.48
CA VAL A 156 1.04 -8.16 27.00
C VAL A 156 -0.10 -8.39 25.99
N ALA A 157 -1.16 -7.61 26.14
CA ALA A 157 -2.33 -7.64 25.27
C ALA A 157 -2.54 -6.22 24.71
N LEU A 158 -1.93 -5.93 23.56
CA LEU A 158 -2.11 -4.65 22.87
C LEU A 158 -3.48 -4.60 22.19
N SER A 159 -3.99 -3.38 22.07
CA SER A 159 -5.12 -3.01 21.23
C SER A 159 -4.62 -2.27 19.98
N PRO A 160 -5.44 -2.13 18.93
CA PRO A 160 -5.09 -1.32 17.75
C PRO A 160 -4.87 0.19 18.04
N ALA A 161 -5.21 0.66 19.25
CA ALA A 161 -4.98 2.04 19.68
C ALA A 161 -3.63 2.25 20.40
N ASP A 162 -2.92 1.18 20.75
CA ASP A 162 -1.57 1.24 21.32
C ASP A 162 -0.54 1.43 20.19
N SER A 163 0.65 1.95 20.52
CA SER A 163 1.58 2.47 19.50
C SER A 163 2.05 1.40 18.52
N TRP A 164 2.26 1.79 17.25
CA TRP A 164 2.94 0.91 16.29
C TRP A 164 4.35 0.53 16.76
N VAL A 165 5.00 1.38 17.57
CA VAL A 165 6.30 1.12 18.19
C VAL A 165 6.23 -0.04 19.18
N GLU A 166 5.15 -0.11 19.99
CA GLU A 166 4.93 -1.19 20.96
C GLU A 166 4.63 -2.51 20.26
N HIS A 167 3.83 -2.47 19.19
CA HIS A 167 3.65 -3.58 18.26
C HIS A 167 4.99 -4.04 17.65
N GLY A 168 5.88 -3.10 17.31
CA GLY A 168 7.23 -3.36 16.83
C GLY A 168 8.14 -4.03 17.86
N TYR A 169 7.95 -3.78 19.16
CA TYR A 169 8.69 -4.47 20.22
C TYR A 169 8.31 -5.96 20.32
N LEU A 170 7.06 -6.34 20.03
CA LEU A 170 6.66 -7.76 19.96
C LEU A 170 7.39 -8.48 18.82
N LEU A 171 7.50 -7.82 17.66
CA LEU A 171 8.25 -8.33 16.50
C LEU A 171 9.76 -8.39 16.77
N ALA A 172 10.32 -7.43 17.50
CA ALA A 172 11.74 -7.42 17.89
C ALA A 172 12.08 -8.54 18.89
N ASP A 173 11.20 -8.82 19.86
CA ASP A 173 11.33 -9.95 20.78
C ASP A 173 11.22 -11.30 20.03
N TYR A 174 10.21 -11.44 19.16
CA TYR A 174 10.07 -12.63 18.30
C TYR A 174 11.31 -12.84 17.41
N TYR A 175 11.81 -11.79 16.77
CA TYR A 175 12.96 -11.89 15.87
C TYR A 175 14.23 -12.32 16.61
N ARG A 176 14.45 -11.84 17.85
CA ARG A 176 15.64 -12.18 18.64
C ARG A 176 15.57 -13.52 19.38
N PHE A 177 14.37 -13.94 19.82
CA PHE A 177 14.23 -15.06 20.76
C PHE A 177 13.23 -16.15 20.29
N GLY A 178 12.46 -15.89 19.24
CA GLY A 178 11.39 -16.76 18.76
C GLY A 178 11.74 -17.59 17.53
N ARG A 179 12.45 -17.04 16.55
CA ARG A 179 12.74 -17.69 15.24
C ARG A 179 13.57 -18.99 15.35
N SER A 180 13.50 -19.83 14.32
CA SER A 180 14.33 -21.04 14.18
C SER A 180 15.70 -20.78 13.53
N THR A 181 15.81 -19.64 12.85
CA THR A 181 16.87 -19.32 11.87
C THR A 181 18.07 -18.65 12.52
N ALA A 182 19.22 -18.70 11.85
CA ALA A 182 20.45 -18.08 12.33
C ALA A 182 20.34 -16.55 12.40
N ASP A 183 21.19 -15.91 13.20
CA ASP A 183 20.98 -14.50 13.54
C ASP A 183 21.03 -13.54 12.35
N ASP A 184 21.72 -13.96 11.28
CA ASP A 184 21.92 -13.27 10.03
C ASP A 184 20.86 -13.54 8.96
N GLU A 185 19.75 -14.25 9.23
CA GLU A 185 18.75 -14.59 8.19
C GLU A 185 17.50 -13.68 8.19
N THR A 186 17.18 -13.09 7.03
CA THR A 186 16.00 -12.21 6.82
C THR A 186 14.71 -13.04 6.81
N ASN A 187 13.74 -12.65 7.64
CA ASN A 187 12.45 -13.34 7.75
C ASN A 187 11.35 -12.66 6.92
N TYR A 188 10.18 -13.29 6.82
CA TYR A 188 8.99 -12.71 6.20
C TYR A 188 8.01 -12.20 7.27
N LEU A 189 7.35 -11.07 7.02
CA LEU A 189 6.34 -10.49 7.91
C LEU A 189 5.03 -10.26 7.13
N PHE A 190 4.07 -11.14 7.36
CA PHE A 190 2.72 -11.03 6.80
C PHE A 190 1.79 -10.43 7.86
N ILE A 191 1.47 -9.14 7.72
CA ILE A 191 0.54 -8.44 8.62
C ILE A 191 -0.89 -8.73 8.16
N VAL A 192 -1.74 -9.27 9.03
CA VAL A 192 -3.14 -9.61 8.69
C VAL A 192 -4.10 -8.67 9.40
N GLY A 193 -4.65 -7.73 8.63
CA GLY A 193 -5.65 -6.77 9.07
C GLY A 193 -5.40 -5.33 8.61
N GLY A 194 -6.45 -4.51 8.70
CA GLY A 194 -6.34 -3.06 8.55
C GLY A 194 -5.64 -2.41 9.74
N ALA A 195 -5.58 -1.07 9.74
CA ALA A 195 -5.05 -0.29 10.85
C ALA A 195 -5.85 -0.51 12.16
N ASP A 196 -7.12 -0.89 12.04
CA ASP A 196 -8.04 -1.28 13.10
C ASP A 196 -7.76 -2.68 13.71
N VAL A 197 -6.67 -3.34 13.29
CA VAL A 197 -6.24 -4.66 13.77
C VAL A 197 -4.77 -4.63 14.20
N ILE A 198 -3.90 -4.12 13.33
CA ILE A 198 -2.49 -3.80 13.62
C ILE A 198 -2.26 -2.40 13.05
N PRO A 199 -1.88 -1.40 13.86
CA PRO A 199 -1.78 -0.01 13.40
C PRO A 199 -0.85 0.12 12.19
N MET A 200 -1.16 1.05 11.30
CA MET A 200 -0.26 1.45 10.22
C MET A 200 0.68 2.54 10.77
N PRO A 201 2.00 2.42 10.64
CA PRO A 201 2.90 3.51 11.01
C PRO A 201 2.65 4.74 10.11
N VAL A 202 2.27 5.85 10.72
CA VAL A 202 2.12 7.15 10.07
C VAL A 202 3.40 7.96 10.35
N LEU A 203 4.11 8.30 9.29
CA LEU A 203 5.42 8.94 9.32
C LEU A 203 5.30 10.42 8.92
N PRO A 204 6.06 11.36 9.50
CA PRO A 204 6.02 12.75 9.09
C PRO A 204 6.55 12.94 7.66
N GLN A 205 5.90 13.78 6.85
CA GLN A 205 6.43 14.17 5.55
C GLN A 205 7.72 14.98 5.70
N TYR A 206 8.72 14.69 4.84
CA TYR A 206 10.04 15.34 4.83
C TYR A 206 10.31 16.15 3.55
N ILE A 207 9.41 16.15 2.57
CA ILE A 207 9.39 17.12 1.47
C ILE A 207 8.61 18.36 1.90
N SER A 208 9.31 19.35 2.47
CA SER A 208 8.73 20.58 3.02
C SER A 208 8.55 21.72 1.99
N ASP A 209 8.00 21.42 0.82
CA ASP A 209 7.67 22.43 -0.21
C ASP A 209 6.22 22.93 -0.05
N PRO A 210 5.93 24.25 -0.16
CA PRO A 210 4.57 24.80 -0.05
C PRO A 210 3.55 24.22 -1.03
N ASP A 211 4.03 23.69 -2.16
CA ASP A 211 3.20 23.06 -3.19
C ASP A 211 2.68 21.66 -2.81
N TYR A 212 3.29 21.03 -1.79
CA TYR A 212 3.04 19.67 -1.35
C TYR A 212 1.85 19.62 -0.36
N SER A 213 0.86 18.76 -0.62
CA SER A 213 -0.37 18.67 0.22
C SER A 213 -0.30 17.62 1.33
N ASP A 214 0.54 16.59 1.19
CA ASP A 214 0.67 15.54 2.20
C ASP A 214 1.45 16.02 3.43
N THR A 215 0.87 15.88 4.62
CA THR A 215 1.55 16.16 5.91
C THR A 215 2.35 14.98 6.46
N ASP A 216 2.06 13.78 5.96
CA ASP A 216 2.48 12.50 6.52
C ASP A 216 2.43 11.39 5.45
N ILE A 217 2.94 10.20 5.78
CA ILE A 217 3.12 9.06 4.89
C ILE A 217 2.76 7.77 5.65
N ASP A 218 1.82 6.97 5.14
CA ASP A 218 1.55 5.64 5.70
C ASP A 218 2.60 4.65 5.19
N SER A 219 3.28 3.92 6.07
CA SER A 219 4.26 2.92 5.65
C SER A 219 4.44 1.76 6.64
N ASP A 220 4.44 0.52 6.15
CA ASP A 220 4.86 -0.65 6.92
C ASP A 220 6.41 -0.80 6.98
N ILE A 221 7.20 0.10 6.38
CA ILE A 221 8.68 0.10 6.50
C ILE A 221 9.19 -0.02 7.95
N PRO A 222 8.65 0.69 8.96
CA PRO A 222 9.22 0.66 10.30
C PRO A 222 9.20 -0.74 10.94
N TYR A 223 8.21 -1.57 10.61
CA TYR A 223 8.15 -2.98 11.01
C TYR A 223 9.22 -3.85 10.33
N ALA A 224 9.75 -3.44 9.17
CA ALA A 224 10.85 -4.12 8.50
C ALA A 224 12.22 -3.86 9.15
N TYR A 225 12.36 -2.78 9.93
CA TYR A 225 13.62 -2.32 10.52
C TYR A 225 13.70 -2.42 12.05
N LEU A 226 12.56 -2.46 12.76
CA LEU A 226 12.49 -2.69 14.21
C LEU A 226 13.24 -1.66 15.09
N LEU A 227 13.52 -0.46 14.57
CA LEU A 227 14.24 0.61 15.26
C LEU A 227 13.36 1.45 16.22
N GLY A 228 12.04 1.27 16.18
CA GLY A 228 11.08 2.04 16.97
C GLY A 228 11.12 3.54 16.62
N GLU A 229 10.96 4.42 17.62
CA GLU A 229 10.94 5.88 17.42
C GLU A 229 12.19 6.44 16.72
N ARG A 230 13.33 5.73 16.73
CA ARG A 230 14.53 6.14 15.99
C ARG A 230 14.30 6.22 14.49
N THR A 231 13.33 5.46 13.96
CA THR A 231 12.96 5.49 12.53
C THR A 231 12.62 6.90 12.03
N TYR A 232 11.92 7.73 12.81
CA TYR A 232 11.41 9.03 12.33
C TYR A 232 12.48 9.99 11.77
N PRO A 233 13.55 10.37 12.51
CA PRO A 233 14.58 11.26 11.99
C PRO A 233 15.44 10.64 10.87
N MET A 234 15.51 9.30 10.80
CA MET A 234 16.41 8.57 9.90
C MET A 234 15.85 8.38 8.48
N LEU A 235 14.56 8.67 8.26
CA LEU A 235 13.89 8.53 6.95
C LEU A 235 14.28 9.66 5.99
N GLY A 236 14.09 10.92 6.41
CA GLY A 236 14.38 12.10 5.58
C GLY A 236 15.86 12.29 5.27
N THR A 237 16.76 11.73 6.09
CA THR A 237 18.22 11.73 5.87
C THR A 237 18.72 10.53 5.04
N ALA A 238 17.83 9.61 4.65
CA ALA A 238 18.16 8.31 4.06
C ALA A 238 19.04 7.39 4.94
N GLU A 239 19.26 7.75 6.21
CA GLU A 239 20.10 7.02 7.16
C GLU A 239 19.56 5.61 7.43
N ILE A 240 18.23 5.46 7.57
CA ILE A 240 17.59 4.15 7.83
C ILE A 240 17.94 3.10 6.77
N PHE A 241 18.16 3.50 5.51
CA PHE A 241 18.46 2.57 4.43
C PHE A 241 19.88 1.99 4.50
N GLN A 242 20.74 2.54 5.36
CA GLN A 242 22.08 2.02 5.70
C GLN A 242 22.03 0.99 6.84
N TYR A 243 20.89 0.84 7.51
CA TYR A 243 20.67 -0.19 8.53
C TYR A 243 20.11 -1.46 7.90
N GLU A 244 20.24 -2.56 8.63
CA GLU A 244 19.73 -3.88 8.28
C GLU A 244 18.20 -3.93 8.19
N GLN A 245 17.65 -4.50 7.10
CA GLN A 245 16.23 -4.81 6.99
C GLN A 245 15.97 -6.26 7.44
N TYR A 246 15.34 -6.43 8.60
CA TYR A 246 15.11 -7.73 9.25
C TYR A 246 13.91 -8.53 8.69
N PHE A 247 12.92 -7.83 8.13
CA PHE A 247 11.73 -8.48 7.53
C PHE A 247 11.44 -8.04 6.09
N HIS A 248 11.16 -9.00 5.22
CA HIS A 248 10.40 -8.80 3.99
C HIS A 248 8.91 -8.69 4.35
N THR A 249 8.37 -7.46 4.35
CA THR A 249 7.05 -7.15 4.91
C THR A 249 5.98 -7.00 3.82
N GLY A 250 4.77 -7.51 4.09
CA GLY A 250 3.56 -7.25 3.33
C GLY A 250 2.30 -7.38 4.18
N ARG A 251 1.22 -6.67 3.82
CA ARG A 251 -0.02 -6.59 4.62
C ARG A 251 -1.24 -7.09 3.84
N LEU A 252 -2.15 -7.84 4.46
CA LEU A 252 -3.52 -8.04 3.96
C LEU A 252 -4.43 -6.93 4.51
N PRO A 253 -4.78 -5.90 3.72
CA PRO A 253 -5.60 -4.79 4.18
C PRO A 253 -7.07 -5.23 4.18
N LEU A 254 -7.57 -5.62 5.34
CA LEU A 254 -8.99 -5.93 5.51
C LEU A 254 -9.76 -4.63 5.70
N ALA A 255 -10.65 -4.31 4.74
CA ALA A 255 -11.59 -3.18 4.78
C ALA A 255 -12.35 -3.10 6.11
N HIS A 256 -12.85 -1.93 6.52
CA HIS A 256 -13.49 -1.77 7.84
C HIS A 256 -14.72 -2.67 8.04
N ASP A 257 -15.41 -3.02 6.95
CA ASP A 257 -16.59 -3.88 6.84
C ASP A 257 -16.27 -5.34 6.47
N ALA A 258 -14.99 -5.72 6.35
CA ALA A 258 -14.57 -7.04 5.90
C ALA A 258 -15.02 -8.16 6.84
N SER A 259 -15.44 -9.29 6.23
CA SER A 259 -15.97 -10.46 6.92
C SER A 259 -14.95 -11.59 7.10
N LEU A 260 -15.33 -12.62 7.87
CA LEU A 260 -14.55 -13.85 8.01
C LEU A 260 -14.35 -14.56 6.65
N ASP A 261 -15.30 -14.44 5.73
CA ASP A 261 -15.25 -15.06 4.41
C ASP A 261 -14.32 -14.32 3.43
N ASP A 262 -14.10 -13.01 3.60
CA ASP A 262 -13.08 -12.27 2.84
C ASP A 262 -11.68 -12.77 3.22
N LEU A 263 -11.40 -12.90 4.53
CA LEU A 263 -10.16 -13.48 5.05
C LEU A 263 -10.00 -14.96 4.64
N ALA A 264 -11.01 -15.79 4.86
CA ALA A 264 -10.96 -17.22 4.49
C ALA A 264 -10.87 -17.41 2.97
N GLY A 265 -11.47 -16.53 2.19
CA GLY A 265 -11.38 -16.48 0.73
C GLY A 265 -9.96 -16.16 0.27
N TYR A 266 -9.36 -15.08 0.78
CA TYR A 266 -7.97 -14.71 0.49
C TYR A 266 -7.01 -15.86 0.86
N LEU A 267 -7.06 -16.36 2.10
CA LEU A 267 -6.14 -17.41 2.56
C LEU A 267 -6.29 -18.71 1.75
N ARG A 268 -7.52 -19.05 1.30
CA ARG A 268 -7.79 -20.22 0.44
C ARG A 268 -7.29 -20.03 -1.00
N ARG A 269 -7.24 -18.79 -1.51
CA ARG A 269 -6.58 -18.45 -2.79
C ARG A 269 -5.06 -18.51 -2.62
N ALA A 270 -4.52 -17.84 -1.59
CA ALA A 270 -3.09 -17.75 -1.30
C ALA A 270 -2.46 -19.12 -0.97
N ALA A 271 -3.11 -20.01 -0.21
CA ALA A 271 -2.55 -21.33 0.14
C ALA A 271 -2.31 -22.24 -1.09
N LYS A 272 -2.98 -21.94 -2.21
CA LYS A 272 -2.80 -22.64 -3.49
C LYS A 272 -1.74 -21.99 -4.37
N ALA A 273 -1.33 -20.75 -4.08
CA ALA A 273 -0.70 -19.83 -5.02
C ALA A 273 0.84 -19.96 -5.19
N PRO A 274 1.65 -20.24 -4.14
CA PRO A 274 3.08 -20.49 -4.34
C PRO A 274 3.30 -21.64 -5.31
N GLY A 275 4.29 -21.49 -6.18
CA GLY A 275 4.57 -22.42 -7.28
C GLY A 275 3.50 -22.47 -8.40
N SER A 276 2.35 -21.80 -8.27
CA SER A 276 1.19 -22.02 -9.15
C SER A 276 0.54 -20.76 -9.74
N MET A 277 0.90 -19.54 -9.30
CA MET A 277 0.51 -18.29 -9.98
C MET A 277 1.18 -18.19 -11.36
N ALA A 278 0.64 -18.94 -12.32
CA ALA A 278 1.09 -18.99 -13.70
C ALA A 278 0.69 -17.70 -14.42
N VAL A 279 1.60 -16.74 -14.47
CA VAL A 279 1.41 -15.51 -15.23
C VAL A 279 1.65 -15.79 -16.71
N GLY A 280 0.56 -15.84 -17.48
CA GLY A 280 0.57 -15.97 -18.94
C GLY A 280 -0.11 -14.80 -19.66
N ARG A 281 -0.74 -13.89 -18.92
CA ARG A 281 -1.46 -12.72 -19.44
C ARG A 281 -1.22 -11.49 -18.56
N ALA A 282 -0.83 -10.38 -19.17
CA ALA A 282 -0.76 -9.07 -18.54
C ALA A 282 -1.75 -8.08 -19.18
N TYR A 283 -2.45 -7.31 -18.35
CA TYR A 283 -3.19 -6.11 -18.72
C TYR A 283 -2.39 -4.88 -18.29
N GLY A 284 -2.32 -3.85 -19.13
CA GLY A 284 -1.65 -2.60 -18.81
C GLY A 284 -2.41 -1.41 -19.36
N GLN A 285 -2.68 -0.40 -18.54
CA GLN A 285 -3.35 0.84 -18.95
C GLN A 285 -2.61 2.07 -18.41
N THR A 286 -2.51 3.10 -19.23
CA THR A 286 -1.72 4.31 -18.95
C THR A 286 -2.46 5.58 -19.38
N ASP A 287 -2.08 6.71 -18.81
CA ASP A 287 -2.38 8.05 -19.35
C ASP A 287 -1.51 8.31 -20.59
N LEU A 288 -2.07 8.98 -21.60
CA LEU A 288 -1.36 9.37 -22.82
C LEU A 288 -0.04 10.14 -22.53
N THR A 289 0.01 10.91 -21.44
CA THR A 289 1.16 11.72 -21.01
C THR A 289 2.38 10.88 -20.67
N TRP A 290 2.20 9.74 -19.97
CA TRP A 290 3.28 8.86 -19.53
C TRP A 290 3.47 7.63 -20.40
N LEU A 291 2.82 7.54 -21.56
CA LEU A 291 2.88 6.37 -22.43
C LEU A 291 4.31 5.86 -22.67
N SER A 292 5.29 6.74 -22.87
CA SER A 292 6.69 6.35 -23.08
C SER A 292 7.39 5.85 -21.80
N ALA A 293 7.10 6.47 -20.64
CA ALA A 293 7.58 6.00 -19.33
C ALA A 293 6.97 4.63 -19.00
N SER A 294 5.65 4.53 -19.07
CA SER A 294 4.87 3.30 -18.86
C SER A 294 5.32 2.17 -19.78
N ALA A 295 5.68 2.48 -21.03
CA ALA A 295 6.19 1.49 -21.96
C ALA A 295 7.59 0.99 -21.57
N SER A 296 8.49 1.84 -21.08
CA SER A 296 9.77 1.41 -20.50
C SER A 296 9.56 0.61 -19.21
N VAL A 297 8.60 1.01 -18.36
CA VAL A 297 8.23 0.29 -17.12
C VAL A 297 7.69 -1.11 -17.43
N SER A 298 6.81 -1.24 -18.43
CA SER A 298 6.15 -2.50 -18.78
C SER A 298 7.00 -3.45 -19.65
N GLU A 299 8.27 -3.15 -19.89
CA GLU A 299 9.19 -3.98 -20.67
C GLU A 299 9.35 -5.42 -20.14
N PRO A 300 9.35 -5.71 -18.82
CA PRO A 300 9.34 -7.09 -18.31
C PRO A 300 8.19 -7.94 -18.85
N PHE A 301 7.04 -7.34 -19.18
CA PHE A 301 5.90 -8.05 -19.77
C PHE A 301 6.10 -8.37 -21.26
N ARG A 302 6.75 -7.48 -22.03
CA ARG A 302 7.11 -7.77 -23.44
C ARG A 302 8.13 -8.90 -23.52
N ARG A 303 9.18 -8.82 -22.69
CA ARG A 303 10.25 -9.81 -22.59
C ARG A 303 9.72 -11.22 -22.29
N ASN A 304 8.72 -11.32 -21.42
CA ASN A 304 8.03 -12.57 -21.09
C ASN A 304 6.79 -12.86 -21.96
N ARG A 305 6.51 -12.04 -22.98
CA ARG A 305 5.40 -12.19 -23.96
C ARG A 305 4.00 -12.28 -23.34
N LEU A 306 3.77 -11.54 -22.26
CA LEU A 306 2.54 -11.61 -21.47
C LEU A 306 1.38 -10.77 -22.03
N PHE A 307 1.68 -9.75 -22.84
CA PHE A 307 0.64 -8.93 -23.46
C PHE A 307 -0.05 -9.66 -24.62
N ARG A 308 -1.38 -9.64 -24.64
CA ARG A 308 -2.19 -10.06 -25.78
C ARG A 308 -2.46 -8.88 -26.70
N GLY A 309 -1.58 -8.64 -27.66
CA GLY A 309 -1.84 -7.65 -28.71
C GLY A 309 -2.97 -8.10 -29.65
N ASP A 310 -4.05 -7.32 -29.72
CA ASP A 310 -4.92 -7.32 -30.90
C ASP A 310 -4.58 -6.10 -31.76
N MET A 311 -3.82 -6.36 -32.84
CA MET A 311 -3.36 -5.33 -33.79
C MET A 311 -4.49 -4.74 -34.66
N ARG A 312 -5.75 -5.07 -34.38
CA ARG A 312 -6.94 -4.46 -35.00
C ARG A 312 -7.48 -3.25 -34.23
N LEU A 313 -7.03 -3.05 -32.99
CA LEU A 313 -7.39 -1.87 -32.22
C LEU A 313 -6.71 -0.62 -32.80
N ASP A 314 -7.41 0.51 -32.72
CA ASP A 314 -6.86 1.81 -33.09
C ASP A 314 -5.65 2.16 -32.22
N GLU A 315 -4.59 2.73 -32.80
CA GLU A 315 -3.36 3.06 -32.07
C GLU A 315 -3.57 4.04 -30.91
N ARG A 316 -4.66 4.83 -30.96
CA ARG A 316 -5.07 5.73 -29.87
C ARG A 316 -5.71 4.98 -28.69
N ILE A 317 -6.23 3.78 -28.92
CA ILE A 317 -6.83 2.90 -27.91
C ILE A 317 -5.78 1.94 -27.33
N TYR A 318 -4.90 1.39 -28.16
CA TYR A 318 -3.89 0.41 -27.76
C TYR A 318 -2.59 0.58 -28.56
N THR A 319 -1.49 0.91 -27.88
CA THR A 319 -0.16 1.07 -28.51
C THR A 319 0.97 0.75 -27.55
N GLN A 320 2.13 0.37 -28.07
CA GLN A 320 3.31 -0.10 -27.30
C GLN A 320 3.05 -1.30 -26.35
N ASN A 321 1.88 -1.95 -26.51
CA ASN A 321 1.25 -2.98 -25.69
C ASN A 321 0.49 -2.50 -24.43
N LEU A 322 0.12 -1.21 -24.36
CA LEU A 322 -0.68 -0.63 -23.30
C LEU A 322 -1.99 -0.06 -23.87
N PHE A 323 -3.07 -0.17 -23.09
CA PHE A 323 -4.30 0.57 -23.33
C PHE A 323 -4.10 2.04 -22.93
N VAL A 324 -4.55 2.98 -23.76
CA VAL A 324 -4.27 4.41 -23.58
C VAL A 324 -5.52 5.18 -23.22
N SER A 325 -5.44 5.86 -22.09
CA SER A 325 -6.48 6.75 -21.56
C SER A 325 -6.18 8.18 -22.02
N PRO A 326 -7.18 9.01 -22.35
CA PRO A 326 -8.61 8.83 -22.13
C PRO A 326 -9.36 8.02 -23.21
N CYS A 327 -8.70 7.52 -24.26
CA CYS A 327 -9.39 6.76 -25.31
C CYS A 327 -9.97 5.42 -24.78
N VAL A 328 -9.35 4.86 -23.74
CA VAL A 328 -9.97 3.90 -22.83
C VAL A 328 -10.35 4.61 -21.53
N GLU A 329 -11.60 5.06 -21.45
CA GLU A 329 -12.23 5.58 -20.23
C GLU A 329 -13.49 4.77 -19.88
N ARG A 330 -14.24 5.18 -18.84
CA ARG A 330 -15.35 4.45 -18.20
C ARG A 330 -16.36 3.83 -19.17
N SER A 331 -16.70 4.46 -20.28
CA SER A 331 -17.67 3.94 -21.27
C SER A 331 -17.08 2.89 -22.24
N ILE A 332 -15.76 2.75 -22.25
CA ILE A 332 -14.99 1.85 -23.13
C ILE A 332 -14.32 0.72 -22.35
N VAL A 333 -13.84 0.96 -21.12
CA VAL A 333 -12.98 0.02 -20.36
C VAL A 333 -13.59 -1.38 -20.21
N ASP A 334 -14.90 -1.50 -19.94
CA ASP A 334 -15.62 -2.79 -19.84
C ASP A 334 -15.56 -3.66 -21.12
N LYS A 335 -15.19 -3.09 -22.28
CA LYS A 335 -15.06 -3.80 -23.57
C LYS A 335 -13.65 -4.35 -23.80
N VAL A 336 -12.64 -3.84 -23.07
CA VAL A 336 -11.22 -4.14 -23.29
C VAL A 336 -10.50 -4.69 -22.05
N PHE A 337 -11.06 -4.50 -20.85
CA PHE A 337 -10.47 -4.96 -19.60
C PHE A 337 -10.36 -6.48 -19.55
N ASP A 338 -9.13 -7.00 -19.50
CA ASP A 338 -8.88 -8.44 -19.51
C ASP A 338 -9.09 -9.05 -18.12
N ARG A 339 -10.36 -9.28 -17.76
CA ARG A 339 -10.81 -9.97 -16.52
C ARG A 339 -10.10 -11.30 -16.26
N GLY A 340 -9.55 -11.92 -17.31
CA GLY A 340 -8.84 -13.19 -17.26
C GLY A 340 -7.31 -13.06 -17.28
N ALA A 341 -6.77 -11.85 -17.08
CA ALA A 341 -5.35 -11.58 -16.91
C ALA A 341 -4.86 -11.97 -15.50
N ASP A 342 -3.58 -12.33 -15.44
CA ASP A 342 -2.92 -12.83 -14.23
C ASP A 342 -2.04 -11.73 -13.59
N PHE A 343 -1.79 -10.64 -14.32
CA PHE A 343 -1.07 -9.44 -13.89
C PHE A 343 -1.75 -8.18 -14.44
N TYR A 344 -1.94 -7.15 -13.62
CA TYR A 344 -2.51 -5.85 -14.01
C TYR A 344 -1.55 -4.72 -13.65
N TYR A 345 -1.39 -3.75 -14.55
CA TYR A 345 -0.49 -2.61 -14.39
C TYR A 345 -1.18 -1.29 -14.76
N PHE A 346 -1.02 -0.27 -13.92
CA PHE A 346 -1.65 1.04 -14.07
C PHE A 346 -0.65 2.18 -13.85
N ASN A 347 -0.58 3.11 -14.80
CA ASN A 347 0.20 4.35 -14.73
C ASN A 347 -0.76 5.51 -15.08
N LEU A 348 -1.58 5.86 -14.09
CA LEU A 348 -2.82 6.63 -14.21
C LEU A 348 -3.00 7.48 -12.95
N HIS A 349 -3.61 8.65 -13.09
CA HIS A 349 -3.86 9.56 -11.97
C HIS A 349 -4.67 8.89 -10.84
N GLY A 350 -4.29 9.17 -9.60
CA GLY A 350 -5.07 8.84 -8.40
C GLY A 350 -5.41 10.07 -7.56
N SER A 351 -6.06 9.90 -6.41
CA SER A 351 -6.53 11.03 -5.59
C SER A 351 -6.66 10.66 -4.10
N ASP A 352 -6.36 11.63 -3.25
CA ASP A 352 -6.60 11.68 -1.81
C ASP A 352 -8.11 11.66 -1.49
N ALA A 353 -8.91 12.41 -2.25
CA ALA A 353 -10.29 12.74 -1.94
C ALA A 353 -11.12 11.50 -1.56
N PRO A 354 -11.86 11.50 -0.44
CA PRO A 354 -12.52 10.28 0.06
C PRO A 354 -13.54 9.65 -0.89
N THR A 355 -14.17 10.46 -1.76
CA THR A 355 -15.14 9.99 -2.77
C THR A 355 -14.50 9.63 -4.11
N ALA A 356 -13.20 9.91 -4.30
CA ALA A 356 -12.46 9.58 -5.51
C ALA A 356 -11.78 8.22 -5.34
N CYS A 357 -12.49 7.15 -5.75
CA CYS A 357 -12.07 5.76 -5.52
C CYS A 357 -11.41 5.08 -6.74
N SER A 358 -11.44 5.71 -7.91
CA SER A 358 -10.97 5.19 -9.21
C SER A 358 -9.55 5.64 -9.57
N PHE A 359 -9.02 5.14 -10.68
CA PHE A 359 -7.89 5.72 -11.42
C PHE A 359 -8.39 6.55 -12.61
N TYR A 360 -7.67 7.61 -12.94
CA TYR A 360 -8.08 8.67 -13.85
C TYR A 360 -7.02 8.98 -14.93
N ALA A 361 -7.42 9.77 -15.92
CA ALA A 361 -6.55 10.29 -16.96
C ALA A 361 -6.85 11.78 -17.22
N SER A 362 -5.85 12.56 -17.61
CA SER A 362 -5.99 13.99 -17.96
C SER A 362 -5.86 14.19 -19.47
N TYR A 363 -6.77 14.94 -20.07
CA TYR A 363 -6.59 15.43 -21.43
C TYR A 363 -7.36 16.72 -21.70
N GLN A 364 -6.68 17.73 -22.27
CA GLN A 364 -7.27 19.02 -22.67
C GLN A 364 -8.17 19.67 -21.59
N GLN A 365 -7.68 19.75 -20.36
CA GLN A 365 -8.40 20.36 -19.23
C GLN A 365 -9.68 19.59 -18.83
N GLN A 366 -9.63 18.25 -18.92
CA GLN A 366 -10.69 17.33 -18.50
C GLN A 366 -10.10 16.07 -17.88
N CYS A 367 -10.60 15.71 -16.70
CA CYS A 367 -10.37 14.43 -16.05
C CYS A 367 -11.37 13.38 -16.55
N TYR A 368 -10.84 12.21 -16.93
CA TYR A 368 -11.59 11.04 -17.37
C TYR A 368 -11.38 9.91 -16.36
N GLU A 369 -12.46 9.24 -15.96
CA GLU A 369 -12.35 8.05 -15.12
C GLU A 369 -11.91 6.86 -15.98
N ALA A 370 -10.68 6.41 -15.80
CA ALA A 370 -10.02 5.45 -16.66
C ALA A 370 -10.29 3.99 -16.25
N VAL A 371 -10.22 3.71 -14.95
CA VAL A 371 -10.46 2.37 -14.36
C VAL A 371 -11.09 2.55 -12.98
N THR A 372 -12.20 1.87 -12.71
CA THR A 372 -12.93 1.97 -11.44
C THR A 372 -12.69 0.74 -10.55
N PRO A 373 -13.02 0.80 -9.24
CA PRO A 373 -13.03 -0.36 -8.35
C PRO A 373 -13.74 -1.59 -8.93
N ARG A 374 -14.79 -1.37 -9.75
CA ARG A 374 -15.56 -2.44 -10.39
C ARG A 374 -14.70 -3.30 -11.31
N GLN A 375 -13.77 -2.72 -12.08
CA GLN A 375 -12.96 -3.51 -13.02
C GLN A 375 -12.02 -4.46 -12.26
N LEU A 376 -11.35 -4.00 -11.19
CA LEU A 376 -10.50 -4.85 -10.36
C LEU A 376 -11.29 -5.93 -9.62
N ALA A 377 -12.44 -5.58 -9.02
CA ALA A 377 -13.34 -6.57 -8.41
C ALA A 377 -13.96 -7.56 -9.42
N SER A 378 -13.86 -7.29 -10.73
CA SER A 378 -14.37 -8.16 -11.79
C SER A 378 -13.37 -9.20 -12.32
N ALA A 379 -12.13 -9.19 -11.81
CA ALA A 379 -11.12 -10.16 -12.18
C ALA A 379 -11.52 -11.60 -11.79
N GLU A 380 -11.31 -12.56 -12.69
CA GLU A 380 -11.82 -13.94 -12.60
C GLU A 380 -10.81 -14.94 -12.03
N LYS A 381 -9.58 -14.51 -11.79
CA LYS A 381 -8.44 -15.38 -11.44
C LYS A 381 -7.50 -14.77 -10.41
N PRO A 382 -6.80 -15.59 -9.60
CA PRO A 382 -5.72 -15.15 -8.72
C PRO A 382 -4.68 -14.33 -9.50
N ASN A 383 -4.47 -13.08 -9.11
CA ASN A 383 -3.68 -12.12 -9.88
C ASN A 383 -2.77 -11.21 -9.04
N VAL A 384 -1.87 -10.51 -9.73
CA VAL A 384 -1.05 -9.41 -9.19
C VAL A 384 -1.54 -8.08 -9.75
N VAL A 385 -1.57 -7.03 -8.93
CA VAL A 385 -1.83 -5.65 -9.34
C VAL A 385 -0.62 -4.78 -8.98
N VAL A 386 -0.19 -3.91 -9.90
CA VAL A 386 0.82 -2.88 -9.65
C VAL A 386 0.29 -1.56 -10.17
N THR A 387 0.30 -0.51 -9.35
CA THR A 387 -0.11 0.83 -9.74
C THR A 387 0.94 1.86 -9.35
N GLU A 388 1.17 2.84 -10.23
CA GLU A 388 1.96 4.03 -9.94
C GLU A 388 1.08 5.21 -9.45
N ALA A 389 -0.24 5.04 -9.44
CA ALA A 389 -1.19 6.11 -9.11
C ALA A 389 -0.98 6.70 -7.71
N CYS A 390 -1.06 8.03 -7.59
CA CYS A 390 -1.09 8.70 -6.29
C CYS A 390 -2.20 8.14 -5.39
N TYR A 391 -1.88 7.82 -4.14
CA TYR A 391 -2.81 7.22 -3.16
C TYR A 391 -3.43 5.87 -3.58
N GLY A 392 -2.91 5.19 -4.62
CA GLY A 392 -3.45 3.91 -5.09
C GLY A 392 -3.45 2.80 -4.03
N GLY A 393 -2.56 2.89 -3.04
CA GLY A 393 -2.50 2.05 -1.86
C GLY A 393 -3.36 2.49 -0.68
N LYS A 394 -4.33 3.42 -0.83
CA LYS A 394 -5.20 3.86 0.29
C LYS A 394 -6.18 2.76 0.73
N PHE A 395 -6.26 2.52 2.03
CA PHE A 395 -7.19 1.52 2.64
C PHE A 395 -7.69 1.87 4.05
N GLN A 396 -7.03 2.77 4.78
CA GLN A 396 -7.39 3.06 6.17
C GLN A 396 -8.78 3.69 6.26
N ASP A 397 -9.62 3.19 7.18
CA ASP A 397 -11.02 3.58 7.41
C ASP A 397 -12.01 3.40 6.21
N TYR A 398 -11.58 2.82 5.09
CA TYR A 398 -12.43 2.56 3.92
C TYR A 398 -13.09 1.16 3.94
N GLY A 399 -14.26 1.05 3.31
CA GLY A 399 -15.02 -0.18 3.11
C GLY A 399 -14.68 -0.93 1.82
N ARG A 400 -15.24 -2.13 1.64
CA ARG A 400 -14.98 -2.97 0.47
C ARG A 400 -15.46 -2.28 -0.82
N GLY A 401 -14.53 -2.04 -1.73
CA GLY A 401 -14.80 -1.38 -3.01
C GLY A 401 -14.73 0.15 -2.98
N GLU A 402 -14.52 0.78 -1.81
CA GLU A 402 -14.35 2.24 -1.72
C GLU A 402 -12.94 2.72 -2.12
N THR A 403 -12.01 1.81 -2.36
CA THR A 403 -10.68 2.10 -2.94
C THR A 403 -10.26 1.01 -3.92
N MET A 404 -9.39 1.35 -4.89
CA MET A 404 -8.84 0.37 -5.85
C MET A 404 -8.15 -0.82 -5.15
N LEU A 405 -7.44 -0.56 -4.05
CA LEU A 405 -6.77 -1.59 -3.24
C LEU A 405 -7.78 -2.53 -2.56
N LEU A 406 -8.80 -1.99 -1.89
CA LEU A 406 -9.79 -2.81 -1.18
C LEU A 406 -10.73 -3.57 -2.13
N ALA A 407 -10.98 -3.02 -3.33
CA ALA A 407 -11.70 -3.70 -4.40
C ALA A 407 -10.91 -4.90 -4.95
N ALA A 408 -9.61 -4.73 -5.17
CA ALA A 408 -8.72 -5.77 -5.65
C ALA A 408 -8.55 -6.92 -4.63
N MET A 409 -8.19 -6.57 -3.38
CA MET A 409 -7.83 -7.54 -2.34
C MET A 409 -9.03 -8.28 -1.73
N GLY A 410 -10.23 -7.70 -1.77
CA GLY A 410 -11.46 -8.40 -1.38
C GLY A 410 -11.78 -9.57 -2.32
N ASP A 411 -11.57 -9.37 -3.62
CA ASP A 411 -11.76 -10.37 -4.67
C ASP A 411 -10.43 -11.03 -5.08
N MET A 412 -10.12 -11.13 -6.36
CA MET A 412 -9.17 -12.14 -6.84
C MET A 412 -7.68 -11.73 -6.78
N THR A 413 -7.34 -10.52 -6.35
CA THR A 413 -5.92 -10.12 -6.21
C THR A 413 -5.27 -10.77 -4.99
N LEU A 414 -4.04 -11.25 -5.17
CA LEU A 414 -3.22 -11.86 -4.12
C LEU A 414 -1.99 -11.02 -3.75
N LEU A 415 -1.54 -10.16 -4.65
CA LEU A 415 -0.42 -9.25 -4.46
C LEU A 415 -0.79 -7.90 -5.07
N TYR A 416 -0.63 -6.82 -4.32
CA TYR A 416 -0.88 -5.46 -4.78
C TYR A 416 0.27 -4.55 -4.35
N LEU A 417 0.79 -3.73 -5.26
CA LEU A 417 1.80 -2.70 -4.99
C LEU A 417 1.28 -1.32 -5.41
N GLY A 418 1.34 -0.34 -4.51
CA GLY A 418 0.97 1.05 -4.78
C GLY A 418 1.38 2.02 -3.66
N SER A 419 1.34 3.32 -3.94
CA SER A 419 1.68 4.38 -2.98
C SER A 419 0.52 4.72 -2.02
N SER A 420 0.84 5.01 -0.76
CA SER A 420 -0.09 5.61 0.19
C SER A 420 -0.30 7.13 0.01
N ARG A 421 0.53 7.81 -0.77
CA ARG A 421 0.61 9.28 -0.92
C ARG A 421 0.88 9.71 -2.38
N ILE A 422 1.31 10.95 -2.62
CA ILE A 422 1.64 11.44 -3.98
C ILE A 422 2.87 10.71 -4.53
N ALA A 423 2.61 9.67 -5.32
CA ALA A 423 3.62 9.00 -6.14
C ALA A 423 4.19 9.94 -7.22
N TRP A 424 5.50 9.88 -7.40
CA TRP A 424 6.23 10.61 -8.44
C TRP A 424 6.85 9.66 -9.46
N GLY A 425 7.03 10.13 -10.68
CA GLY A 425 7.77 9.38 -11.69
C GLY A 425 8.23 10.23 -12.87
N ALA A 426 8.89 9.58 -13.83
CA ALA A 426 9.42 10.25 -15.02
C ALA A 426 8.29 10.75 -15.91
N SER A 427 8.33 12.04 -16.28
CA SER A 427 7.32 12.60 -17.19
C SER A 427 7.46 12.05 -18.61
N LYS A 428 8.67 11.67 -19.03
CA LYS A 428 8.98 10.96 -20.29
C LYS A 428 10.19 10.03 -20.08
N SER A 429 10.25 8.96 -20.88
CA SER A 429 11.39 8.03 -20.96
C SER A 429 11.72 7.70 -22.41
N SER A 430 12.99 7.44 -22.70
CA SER A 430 13.48 6.79 -23.93
C SER A 430 13.91 5.34 -23.68
N SER A 431 14.31 5.01 -22.44
CA SER A 431 14.81 3.70 -22.04
C SER A 431 14.50 3.35 -20.57
N ALA A 432 14.65 2.08 -20.22
CA ALA A 432 14.54 1.61 -18.83
C ALA A 432 15.63 2.19 -17.88
N ALA A 433 16.72 2.77 -18.41
CA ALA A 433 17.73 3.45 -17.60
C ALA A 433 17.26 4.84 -17.13
N ASP A 434 16.36 5.46 -17.88
CA ASP A 434 15.84 6.82 -17.62
C ASP A 434 14.75 6.81 -16.54
N LEU A 435 14.35 5.64 -16.06
CA LEU A 435 13.29 5.48 -15.05
C LEU A 435 13.82 5.85 -13.67
N ASP A 436 13.01 6.58 -12.92
CA ASP A 436 13.25 6.98 -11.53
C ASP A 436 11.93 6.91 -10.74
N ASN A 437 12.00 6.97 -9.41
CA ASN A 437 10.84 6.99 -8.51
C ASN A 437 9.86 5.83 -8.82
N ALA A 438 8.54 6.07 -8.90
CA ALA A 438 7.52 5.03 -9.06
C ALA A 438 7.75 4.15 -10.31
N ASP A 439 8.15 4.74 -11.44
CA ASP A 439 8.46 4.00 -12.67
C ASP A 439 9.62 3.01 -12.45
N ARG A 440 10.70 3.42 -11.76
CA ARG A 440 11.84 2.54 -11.42
C ARG A 440 11.43 1.43 -10.47
N LEU A 441 10.75 1.81 -9.38
CA LEU A 441 10.34 0.88 -8.32
C LEU A 441 9.44 -0.23 -8.90
N THR A 442 8.42 0.14 -9.66
CA THR A 442 7.48 -0.81 -10.25
C THR A 442 8.14 -1.66 -11.35
N ASN A 443 8.97 -1.09 -12.22
CA ASN A 443 9.72 -1.83 -13.24
C ASN A 443 10.57 -2.95 -12.61
N VAL A 444 11.37 -2.62 -11.59
CA VAL A 444 12.25 -3.60 -10.92
C VAL A 444 11.43 -4.62 -10.14
N TYR A 445 10.38 -4.21 -9.42
CA TYR A 445 9.48 -5.15 -8.73
C TYR A 445 8.87 -6.16 -9.70
N MET A 446 8.27 -5.70 -10.80
CA MET A 446 7.65 -6.56 -11.80
C MET A 446 8.68 -7.48 -12.49
N ALA A 447 9.87 -6.96 -12.79
CA ALA A 447 10.97 -7.78 -13.33
C ALA A 447 11.39 -8.90 -12.34
N LYS A 448 11.58 -8.59 -11.06
CA LYS A 448 12.05 -9.56 -10.06
C LYS A 448 10.99 -10.56 -9.64
N LEU A 449 9.73 -10.16 -9.59
CA LEU A 449 8.62 -11.10 -9.40
C LEU A 449 8.56 -12.10 -10.57
N LEU A 450 8.69 -11.65 -11.82
CA LEU A 450 8.76 -12.50 -13.02
C LEU A 450 10.05 -13.33 -13.17
N GLU A 451 11.13 -12.96 -12.47
CA GLU A 451 12.33 -13.82 -12.31
C GLU A 451 12.10 -14.97 -11.31
N GLY A 452 10.95 -15.00 -10.61
CA GLY A 452 10.56 -16.05 -9.67
C GLY A 452 11.03 -15.82 -8.22
N TYR A 453 11.40 -14.58 -7.88
CA TYR A 453 11.56 -14.16 -6.48
C TYR A 453 10.19 -13.97 -5.81
N THR A 454 10.15 -14.08 -4.48
CA THR A 454 8.95 -13.70 -3.72
C THR A 454 8.67 -12.21 -3.82
N ALA A 455 7.43 -11.80 -3.59
CA ALA A 455 7.02 -10.40 -3.63
C ALA A 455 7.84 -9.53 -2.67
N GLY A 456 8.15 -10.04 -1.47
CA GLY A 456 8.99 -9.37 -0.49
C GLY A 456 10.45 -9.22 -0.94
N GLU A 457 11.04 -10.27 -1.52
CA GLU A 457 12.40 -10.20 -2.11
C GLU A 457 12.45 -9.25 -3.32
N ALA A 458 11.44 -9.32 -4.20
CA ALA A 458 11.33 -8.47 -5.38
C ALA A 458 11.18 -7.00 -4.99
N PHE A 459 10.42 -6.70 -3.92
CA PHE A 459 10.22 -5.36 -3.41
C PHE A 459 11.45 -4.82 -2.67
N TYR A 460 12.16 -5.67 -1.92
CA TYR A 460 13.49 -5.34 -1.39
C TYR A 460 14.47 -4.98 -2.53
N MET A 461 14.53 -5.76 -3.60
CA MET A 461 15.38 -5.45 -4.76
C MET A 461 14.97 -4.15 -5.45
N ALA A 462 13.67 -3.87 -5.57
CA ALA A 462 13.15 -2.63 -6.13
C ALA A 462 13.63 -1.41 -5.33
N ARG A 463 13.54 -1.47 -3.99
CA ARG A 463 14.07 -0.43 -3.09
C ARG A 463 15.60 -0.34 -3.15
N GLN A 464 16.32 -1.45 -3.27
CA GLN A 464 17.78 -1.48 -3.41
C GLN A 464 18.27 -0.85 -4.72
N SER A 465 17.47 -0.88 -5.80
CA SER A 465 17.84 -0.29 -7.11
C SER A 465 18.08 1.23 -7.07
N PHE A 466 17.56 1.93 -6.07
CA PHE A 466 17.82 3.37 -5.84
C PHE A 466 19.21 3.68 -5.28
N PHE A 467 19.95 2.66 -4.84
CA PHE A 467 21.33 2.78 -4.38
C PHE A 467 22.32 2.13 -5.36
N ASP A 468 21.90 1.06 -6.06
CA ASP A 468 22.73 0.36 -7.05
C ASP A 468 22.82 1.08 -8.41
N TYR A 469 21.87 1.95 -8.72
CA TYR A 469 21.80 2.73 -9.97
C TYR A 469 21.67 4.24 -9.70
N ASN A 470 22.45 4.76 -8.75
CA ASN A 470 22.48 6.19 -8.44
C ASN A 470 23.92 6.71 -8.51
N ASP A 471 24.18 7.55 -9.51
CA ASP A 471 25.52 8.03 -9.86
C ASP A 471 26.08 9.10 -8.88
N GLY A 472 25.33 9.46 -7.83
CA GLY A 472 25.89 10.24 -6.72
C GLY A 472 24.93 11.16 -5.94
N TYR A 473 23.63 11.18 -6.22
CA TYR A 473 22.68 12.12 -5.58
C TYR A 473 21.35 11.43 -5.24
N PHE A 474 21.07 11.23 -3.95
CA PHE A 474 19.83 10.61 -3.49
C PHE A 474 18.78 11.68 -3.18
N THR A 475 17.71 11.71 -3.98
CA THR A 475 16.72 12.81 -3.92
C THR A 475 15.64 12.55 -2.86
N PRO A 476 14.98 13.60 -2.32
CA PRO A 476 13.86 13.43 -1.40
C PRO A 476 12.67 12.67 -2.00
N HIS A 477 12.46 12.74 -3.32
CA HIS A 477 11.40 11.97 -4.02
C HIS A 477 11.75 10.48 -4.11
N GLN A 478 13.03 10.13 -4.26
CA GLN A 478 13.49 8.72 -4.21
C GLN A 478 13.33 8.16 -2.80
N ALA A 479 13.69 8.95 -1.78
CA ALA A 479 13.45 8.63 -0.39
C ALA A 479 11.96 8.40 -0.11
N LEU A 480 11.09 9.31 -0.57
CA LEU A 480 9.63 9.20 -0.44
C LEU A 480 9.11 7.92 -1.13
N THR A 481 9.46 7.70 -2.39
CA THR A 481 9.03 6.54 -3.20
C THR A 481 9.28 5.22 -2.48
N ILE A 482 10.45 5.07 -1.85
CA ILE A 482 10.79 3.86 -1.09
C ILE A 482 9.82 3.64 0.08
N VAL A 483 9.39 4.70 0.75
CA VAL A 483 8.59 4.69 1.99
C VAL A 483 7.09 4.63 1.72
N GLU A 484 6.57 5.46 0.82
CA GLU A 484 5.12 5.56 0.53
C GLU A 484 4.56 4.31 -0.15
N PHE A 485 5.37 3.62 -0.95
CA PHE A 485 4.94 2.39 -1.59
C PHE A 485 4.87 1.26 -0.55
N ASN A 486 3.76 0.55 -0.56
CA ASN A 486 3.49 -0.56 0.35
C ASN A 486 3.13 -1.81 -0.44
N LEU A 487 3.64 -2.96 0.03
CA LEU A 487 3.30 -4.27 -0.53
C LEU A 487 2.12 -4.84 0.24
N PHE A 488 1.04 -5.13 -0.48
CA PHE A 488 -0.14 -5.78 0.07
C PHE A 488 -0.26 -7.21 -0.47
N GLY A 489 -0.78 -8.11 0.37
CA GLY A 489 -0.70 -9.56 0.21
C GLY A 489 0.36 -10.19 1.11
N ASP A 490 0.59 -11.49 0.93
CA ASP A 490 1.61 -12.26 1.65
C ASP A 490 2.96 -12.11 0.93
N PRO A 491 4.01 -11.59 1.60
CA PRO A 491 5.29 -11.28 0.97
C PRO A 491 6.08 -12.52 0.51
N PHE A 492 5.71 -13.74 0.92
CA PHE A 492 6.32 -14.99 0.42
C PHE A 492 5.68 -15.51 -0.87
N LEU A 493 4.52 -14.98 -1.29
CA LEU A 493 3.94 -15.34 -2.58
C LEU A 493 4.88 -14.93 -3.73
N HIS A 494 4.93 -15.75 -4.77
CA HIS A 494 5.70 -15.50 -5.98
C HIS A 494 4.90 -15.97 -7.20
N VAL A 495 5.26 -15.48 -8.38
CA VAL A 495 4.68 -15.96 -9.64
C VAL A 495 5.57 -16.99 -10.31
N GLY A 496 4.97 -17.82 -11.17
CA GLY A 496 5.66 -18.85 -11.95
C GLY A 496 6.44 -19.88 -11.12
N VAL A 497 7.40 -20.53 -11.77
CA VAL A 497 8.32 -21.49 -11.13
C VAL A 497 9.56 -20.73 -10.66
N ARG A 498 9.94 -20.92 -9.38
CA ARG A 498 11.17 -20.31 -8.82
C ARG A 498 12.39 -20.80 -9.60
N ARG A 499 13.14 -19.88 -10.22
CA ARG A 499 14.45 -20.18 -10.82
C ARG A 499 15.40 -20.73 -9.76
N GLU A 500 16.45 -21.46 -10.14
CA GLU A 500 17.32 -22.11 -9.16
C GLU A 500 18.04 -21.12 -8.23
N GLY A 501 18.46 -19.96 -8.74
CA GLY A 501 18.97 -18.82 -7.96
C GLY A 501 17.89 -17.89 -7.35
N ALA A 502 16.61 -18.29 -7.42
CA ALA A 502 15.45 -17.63 -6.81
C ALA A 502 14.63 -18.57 -5.91
N LYS A 503 15.04 -19.84 -5.74
CA LYS A 503 14.60 -20.72 -4.64
C LYS A 503 14.88 -20.04 -3.30
N ALA A 504 14.10 -20.36 -2.27
CA ALA A 504 14.19 -19.79 -0.92
C ALA A 504 15.48 -20.22 -0.18
N HIS A 505 16.62 -19.70 -0.64
CA HIS A 505 17.84 -19.65 0.16
C HIS A 505 17.64 -18.55 1.20
N PRO A 506 17.93 -18.80 2.49
CA PRO A 506 17.91 -17.74 3.49
C PRO A 506 18.83 -16.59 3.07
N ARG A 507 18.33 -15.36 3.19
CA ARG A 507 19.08 -14.17 2.81
C ARG A 507 19.77 -13.60 4.03
N ALA A 508 21.11 -13.56 3.95
CA ALA A 508 21.93 -12.71 4.81
C ALA A 508 21.30 -11.31 4.90
N VAL A 509 20.90 -10.92 6.10
CA VAL A 509 20.30 -9.63 6.46
C VAL A 509 21.23 -8.52 5.98
N LYS A 510 20.65 -7.54 5.28
CA LYS A 510 21.40 -6.50 4.58
C LYS A 510 20.67 -5.17 4.64
N ALA A 511 21.49 -4.11 4.62
CA ALA A 511 21.04 -2.77 4.29
C ALA A 511 20.72 -2.65 2.79
N LEU A 512 19.81 -1.72 2.46
CA LEU A 512 19.51 -1.38 1.06
C LEU A 512 20.69 -0.63 0.44
N ALA A 513 21.23 0.35 1.17
CA ALA A 513 22.43 1.10 0.83
C ALA A 513 23.69 0.39 1.36
N LYS A 514 24.76 0.35 0.55
CA LYS A 514 26.02 -0.34 0.88
C LYS A 514 27.04 0.56 1.62
N GLY A 515 26.61 1.75 2.05
CA GLY A 515 27.44 2.77 2.69
C GLY A 515 26.72 4.12 2.74
N ALA A 516 27.48 5.19 3.04
CA ALA A 516 26.94 6.54 3.19
C ALA A 516 26.18 7.02 1.93
N VAL A 517 24.93 7.45 2.12
CA VAL A 517 24.07 7.97 1.06
C VAL A 517 24.29 9.48 0.93
N ASN A 518 24.61 9.97 -0.28
CA ASN A 518 24.68 11.41 -0.56
C ASN A 518 23.26 11.99 -0.74
N ALA A 519 22.56 12.15 0.39
CA ALA A 519 21.23 12.76 0.44
C ALA A 519 21.31 14.30 0.51
N VAL A 520 20.16 14.97 0.37
CA VAL A 520 20.03 16.41 0.59
C VAL A 520 20.15 16.72 2.09
N VAL A 521 21.07 17.63 2.44
CA VAL A 521 21.34 18.06 3.83
C VAL A 521 20.88 19.50 4.13
N GLU A 522 20.66 20.32 3.11
CA GLU A 522 20.01 21.63 3.22
C GLU A 522 18.98 21.78 2.09
N ARG A 523 17.74 22.15 2.42
CA ARG A 523 16.66 22.42 1.46
C ARG A 523 16.04 23.76 1.80
N LYS A 524 16.00 24.68 0.83
CA LYS A 524 15.60 26.08 1.06
C LYS A 524 14.86 26.66 -0.13
N CYS A 525 13.60 27.05 0.07
CA CYS A 525 12.87 27.88 -0.88
C CYS A 525 13.60 29.22 -1.10
N VAL A 526 13.85 29.58 -2.36
CA VAL A 526 14.49 30.84 -2.79
C VAL A 526 13.59 31.67 -3.72
N TYR A 527 12.50 31.10 -4.21
CA TYR A 527 11.45 31.76 -4.97
C TYR A 527 10.10 31.13 -4.65
N GLU A 528 9.08 31.96 -4.49
CA GLU A 528 7.69 31.58 -4.29
C GLU A 528 6.83 32.56 -5.11
N ALA A 529 5.84 32.06 -5.85
CA ALA A 529 5.00 32.88 -6.73
C ALA A 529 4.05 33.82 -5.97
N ALA A 530 3.69 33.47 -4.73
CA ALA A 530 2.90 34.27 -3.80
C ALA A 530 3.72 34.64 -2.53
N PRO A 531 4.83 35.40 -2.68
CA PRO A 531 5.87 35.50 -1.65
C PRO A 531 5.38 36.17 -0.37
N ALA A 532 5.61 35.50 0.76
CA ALA A 532 5.13 35.91 2.08
C ALA A 532 5.60 37.30 2.58
N SER A 533 6.66 37.90 2.02
CA SER A 533 7.16 39.21 2.46
C SER A 533 7.68 40.13 1.35
N LEU A 534 7.78 41.43 1.67
CA LEU A 534 8.41 42.42 0.80
C LEU A 534 9.92 42.16 0.59
N LEU A 535 10.62 41.58 1.56
CA LEU A 535 12.03 41.21 1.40
C LEU A 535 12.21 40.08 0.39
N ASP A 536 11.28 39.14 0.36
CA ASP A 536 11.34 38.00 -0.56
C ASP A 536 10.96 38.43 -1.98
N ARG A 537 9.96 39.33 -2.12
CA ARG A 537 9.72 40.05 -3.39
C ARG A 537 10.96 40.76 -3.93
N VAL A 538 11.76 41.40 -3.06
CA VAL A 538 13.01 42.07 -3.48
C VAL A 538 14.09 41.05 -3.85
N ARG A 539 14.25 39.95 -3.09
CA ARG A 539 15.20 38.87 -3.42
C ARG A 539 14.89 38.26 -4.79
N SER A 540 13.65 37.83 -5.01
CA SER A 540 13.20 37.22 -6.26
C SER A 540 13.29 38.15 -7.48
N ALA A 541 13.26 39.47 -7.28
CA ALA A 541 13.40 40.46 -8.35
C ALA A 541 14.86 40.86 -8.66
N VAL A 542 15.83 40.48 -7.82
CA VAL A 542 17.24 40.94 -7.92
C VAL A 542 18.21 39.82 -8.29
N ASP A 543 17.87 38.54 -8.08
CA ASP A 543 18.71 37.42 -8.51
C ASP A 543 18.67 37.21 -10.03
N ARG A 544 19.57 37.93 -10.72
CA ARG A 544 19.80 37.79 -12.16
C ARG A 544 20.34 36.42 -12.57
N ASN A 545 21.02 35.69 -11.68
CA ASN A 545 21.55 34.38 -12.01
C ASN A 545 20.42 33.35 -12.03
N LEU A 546 19.61 33.32 -10.96
CA LEU A 546 18.41 32.49 -10.88
C LEU A 546 17.43 32.81 -12.04
N SER A 547 17.34 34.07 -12.46
CA SER A 547 16.53 34.49 -13.61
C SER A 547 17.01 33.89 -14.95
N LEU A 548 18.33 33.79 -15.17
CA LEU A 548 18.90 33.18 -16.37
C LEU A 548 18.77 31.65 -16.36
N ILE A 549 19.02 31.03 -15.20
CA ILE A 549 18.82 29.58 -14.97
C ILE A 549 17.36 29.22 -15.23
N ARG A 550 16.41 29.97 -14.64
CA ARG A 550 14.97 29.82 -14.90
C ARG A 550 14.65 29.88 -16.40
N ALA A 551 15.16 30.87 -17.13
CA ALA A 551 14.89 31.02 -18.56
C ALA A 551 15.46 29.90 -19.45
N ALA A 552 16.37 29.06 -18.94
CA ALA A 552 16.80 27.82 -19.57
C ALA A 552 15.88 26.64 -19.21
N VAL A 553 15.51 26.50 -17.94
CA VAL A 553 14.61 25.42 -17.44
C VAL A 553 13.18 25.58 -17.97
N ASP A 554 12.61 26.79 -17.90
CA ASP A 554 11.29 27.16 -18.45
C ASP A 554 11.19 26.78 -19.93
N ARG A 555 12.28 26.99 -20.70
CA ARG A 555 12.33 26.64 -22.12
C ARG A 555 12.32 25.12 -22.33
N GLN A 556 13.17 24.38 -21.62
CA GLN A 556 13.24 22.93 -21.77
C GLN A 556 11.93 22.26 -21.35
N LEU A 557 11.27 22.73 -20.29
CA LEU A 557 9.96 22.22 -19.87
C LEU A 557 8.86 22.54 -20.87
N TYR A 558 8.84 23.74 -21.44
CA TYR A 558 7.87 24.09 -22.48
C TYR A 558 8.10 23.29 -23.77
N GLU A 559 9.35 23.16 -24.22
CA GLU A 559 9.71 22.41 -25.44
C GLU A 559 9.51 20.89 -25.28
N GLN A 560 9.77 20.32 -24.10
CA GLN A 560 9.67 18.88 -23.86
C GLN A 560 8.27 18.43 -23.40
N LEU A 561 7.60 19.19 -22.54
CA LEU A 561 6.34 18.79 -21.87
C LEU A 561 5.16 19.75 -22.13
N GLY A 562 5.38 20.93 -22.73
CA GLY A 562 4.33 21.94 -22.91
C GLY A 562 3.95 22.70 -21.64
N VAL A 563 4.69 22.50 -20.53
CA VAL A 563 4.44 23.19 -19.25
C VAL A 563 4.73 24.69 -19.43
N GLU A 564 3.71 25.53 -19.23
CA GLU A 564 3.83 26.96 -19.47
C GLU A 564 4.73 27.64 -18.41
N PRO A 565 5.70 28.51 -18.78
CA PRO A 565 6.59 29.20 -17.84
C PRO A 565 5.92 30.02 -16.72
N ARG A 566 4.61 30.30 -16.83
CA ARG A 566 3.79 30.98 -15.81
C ARG A 566 3.30 30.08 -14.68
N SER A 567 3.44 28.75 -14.78
CA SER A 567 3.01 27.79 -13.76
C SER A 567 4.06 27.51 -12.68
N LEU A 568 5.27 28.07 -12.78
CA LEU A 568 6.29 27.96 -11.74
C LEU A 568 5.75 28.54 -10.42
N SER A 569 5.62 27.67 -9.41
CA SER A 569 5.13 28.04 -8.09
C SER A 569 6.30 28.32 -7.15
N THR A 570 7.22 27.38 -6.96
CA THR A 570 8.42 27.57 -6.13
C THR A 570 9.72 27.19 -6.83
N VAL A 571 10.83 27.77 -6.36
CA VAL A 571 12.18 27.24 -6.63
C VAL A 571 12.88 27.01 -5.30
N THR A 572 13.39 25.80 -5.13
CA THR A 572 14.05 25.33 -3.91
C THR A 572 15.50 24.98 -4.22
N ARG A 573 16.44 25.67 -3.56
CA ARG A 573 17.86 25.32 -3.56
C ARG A 573 18.06 24.10 -2.65
N MET A 574 18.71 23.08 -3.18
CA MET A 574 19.07 21.84 -2.48
C MET A 574 20.59 21.75 -2.41
N LYS A 575 21.11 21.33 -1.27
CA LYS A 575 22.53 21.04 -1.07
C LYS A 575 22.70 19.60 -0.59
N TYR A 576 23.64 18.88 -1.18
CA TYR A 576 23.93 17.49 -0.88
C TYR A 576 25.07 17.34 0.14
N GLY A 577 25.17 16.17 0.77
CA GLY A 577 26.18 15.88 1.81
C GLY A 577 27.63 16.04 1.34
N ASN A 578 27.91 15.83 0.06
CA ASN A 578 29.22 16.10 -0.56
C ASN A 578 29.51 17.60 -0.82
N GLY A 579 28.53 18.48 -0.60
CA GLY A 579 28.64 19.93 -0.75
C GLY A 579 28.08 20.50 -2.06
N ASP A 580 27.71 19.66 -3.03
CA ASP A 580 27.14 20.11 -4.30
C ASP A 580 25.74 20.70 -4.14
N GLU A 581 25.37 21.60 -5.06
CA GLU A 581 24.10 22.34 -5.01
C GLU A 581 23.34 22.32 -6.34
N PHE A 582 22.02 22.25 -6.22
CA PHE A 582 21.06 22.18 -7.32
C PHE A 582 19.83 23.04 -7.02
N TYR A 583 19.07 23.38 -8.05
CA TYR A 583 17.74 23.97 -7.93
C TYR A 583 16.68 22.96 -8.37
N ALA A 584 15.68 22.74 -7.52
CA ALA A 584 14.40 22.14 -7.92
C ALA A 584 13.42 23.27 -8.27
N PHE A 585 12.94 23.28 -9.50
CA PHE A 585 11.91 24.19 -9.99
C PHE A 585 10.57 23.44 -10.01
N ASN A 586 9.60 23.87 -9.21
CA ASN A 586 8.31 23.22 -9.04
C ASN A 586 7.23 24.00 -9.80
N TYR A 587 6.50 23.32 -10.68
CA TYR A 587 5.48 23.91 -11.55
C TYR A 587 4.13 23.29 -11.22
N LEU A 588 3.19 24.11 -10.75
CA LEU A 588 1.82 23.70 -10.47
C LEU A 588 0.93 23.94 -11.68
N GLN A 589 0.60 22.86 -12.37
CA GLN A 589 -0.39 22.87 -13.43
C GLN A 589 -1.70 22.28 -12.88
N THR A 590 -2.79 23.03 -12.99
CA THR A 590 -4.12 22.44 -12.90
C THR A 590 -4.73 22.35 -14.27
N ASP A 591 -5.34 21.21 -14.56
CA ASP A 591 -6.17 21.03 -15.75
C ASP A 591 -7.63 21.45 -15.49
N GLY A 592 -7.93 22.04 -14.33
CA GLY A 592 -9.27 22.38 -13.86
C GLY A 592 -9.92 21.28 -13.01
N THR A 593 -9.42 20.04 -13.10
CA THR A 593 -9.93 18.86 -12.36
C THR A 593 -8.86 18.11 -11.58
N ILE A 594 -7.64 18.03 -12.09
CA ILE A 594 -6.46 17.44 -11.47
C ILE A 594 -5.44 18.56 -11.19
N LYS A 595 -4.71 18.46 -10.08
CA LYS A 595 -3.54 19.29 -9.76
C LYS A 595 -2.29 18.44 -9.95
N SER A 596 -1.57 18.68 -11.03
CA SER A 596 -0.29 18.04 -11.32
C SER A 596 0.86 18.94 -10.92
N CYS A 597 1.88 18.39 -10.25
CA CYS A 597 3.13 19.09 -10.02
C CYS A 597 4.23 18.49 -10.91
N HIS A 598 4.99 19.35 -11.58
CA HIS A 598 6.19 18.97 -12.32
C HIS A 598 7.41 19.56 -11.64
N THR A 599 8.43 18.74 -11.39
CA THR A 599 9.68 19.17 -10.74
C THR A 599 10.85 18.95 -11.69
N ALA A 600 11.49 20.03 -12.12
CA ALA A 600 12.74 19.98 -12.86
C ALA A 600 13.92 20.26 -11.92
N THR A 601 14.86 19.32 -11.83
CA THR A 601 16.11 19.51 -11.07
C THR A 601 17.21 19.96 -12.03
N ALA A 602 17.87 21.07 -11.74
CA ALA A 602 18.97 21.62 -12.55
C ALA A 602 20.19 21.98 -11.70
N ASP A 603 21.38 21.95 -12.29
CA ASP A 603 22.60 22.44 -11.63
C ASP A 603 22.66 23.98 -11.58
N LEU A 604 23.67 24.54 -10.88
CA LEU A 604 23.87 25.98 -10.75
C LEU A 604 24.16 26.72 -12.09
N ASN A 605 24.34 26.00 -13.20
CA ASN A 605 24.49 26.59 -14.55
C ASN A 605 23.18 26.50 -15.37
N GLY A 606 22.13 25.88 -14.84
CA GLY A 606 20.85 25.67 -15.53
C GLY A 606 20.77 24.44 -16.43
N ASN A 607 21.72 23.50 -16.32
CA ASN A 607 21.56 22.22 -17.01
C ASN A 607 20.59 21.33 -16.20
N VAL A 608 19.41 21.08 -16.76
CA VAL A 608 18.44 20.10 -16.21
C VAL A 608 19.08 18.71 -16.15
N LYS A 609 18.84 17.99 -15.05
CA LYS A 609 19.32 16.63 -14.78
C LYS A 609 18.18 15.61 -14.77
N SER A 610 17.02 16.00 -14.27
CA SER A 610 15.81 15.18 -14.25
C SER A 610 14.56 16.06 -14.30
N ILE A 611 13.48 15.50 -14.85
CA ILE A 611 12.13 16.07 -14.81
C ILE A 611 11.18 14.97 -14.39
N ILE A 612 10.45 15.20 -13.30
CA ILE A 612 9.48 14.26 -12.73
C ILE A 612 8.11 14.92 -12.58
N SER A 613 7.06 14.10 -12.55
CA SER A 613 5.68 14.54 -12.36
C SER A 613 4.96 13.65 -11.35
N THR A 614 4.01 14.25 -10.63
CA THR A 614 2.99 13.53 -9.85
C THR A 614 2.16 12.61 -10.75
N LYS A 615 1.89 11.39 -10.29
CA LYS A 615 1.17 10.33 -11.00
C LYS A 615 -0.33 10.32 -10.70
#